data_AF-A0A3D2JSH7-F1
#
_entry.id   AF-A0A3D2JSH7-F1
#
_cell.length_a   1.000
_cell.length_b   1.000
_cell.length_c   1.000
_cell.angle_alpha   90.00
_cell.angle_beta   90.00
_cell.angle_gamma   90.00
#
_symmetry.space_group_name_H-M   'P 1'
#
loop_
_entity.id
_entity.type
_entity.pdbx_description
1 polymer ?
#
loop_
_entity_poly.entity_id
_entity_poly.type
_entity_poly.pdbx_seq_one_letter_code
_entity_poly.pdbx_strand_id
1 'polypeptide(L)'
;MAGFVSRREFLNLLAATGGTAAALKVGTALNLLPGSAAAASLDLLNLGNNQRKVAILGGGISGLTAAYELSKQGYDCTILEASHRCGGRIFTVRHGDLIDEIGNRQYCEWDDEPHMYFNAGAARIPSTHRNLLAYCKELDVDL
;
A
#
# COMPACT_ATOMS: atom_id res chain seq x y z
N MET A 1 -29.38 33.43 24.37
CA MET A 1 -29.45 32.58 23.16
C MET A 1 -28.18 31.76 23.10
N ALA A 2 -28.26 30.42 23.18
CA ALA A 2 -27.08 29.59 22.99
C ALA A 2 -26.65 29.69 21.52
N GLY A 3 -25.46 30.24 21.27
CA GLY A 3 -24.91 30.36 19.91
C GLY A 3 -24.69 28.97 19.32
N PHE A 4 -25.06 28.78 18.05
CA PHE A 4 -24.78 27.53 17.35
C PHE A 4 -23.27 27.30 17.30
N VAL A 5 -22.81 26.14 17.79
CA VAL A 5 -21.40 25.74 17.72
C VAL A 5 -21.03 25.51 16.26
N SER A 6 -20.00 26.19 15.78
CA SER A 6 -19.51 25.98 14.42
C SER A 6 -18.81 24.61 14.30
N ARG A 7 -18.76 24.04 13.08
CA ARG A 7 -18.04 22.78 12.82
C ARG A 7 -16.59 22.81 13.31
N ARG A 8 -15.91 23.96 13.16
CA ARG A 8 -14.53 24.16 13.61
C ARG A 8 -14.42 24.15 15.14
N GLU A 9 -15.30 24.86 15.84
CA GLU A 9 -15.32 24.87 17.30
C GLU A 9 -15.62 23.47 17.86
N PHE A 10 -16.56 22.76 17.24
CA PHE A 10 -16.87 21.39 17.61
C PHE A 10 -15.67 20.44 17.45
N LEU A 11 -14.96 20.49 16.31
CA LEU A 11 -13.77 19.67 16.10
C LEU A 11 -12.62 20.03 17.04
N ASN A 12 -12.42 21.32 17.33
CA ASN A 12 -11.41 21.78 18.28
C ASN A 12 -11.72 21.31 19.71
N LEU A 13 -12.99 21.35 20.12
CA LEU A 13 -13.42 20.87 21.42
C LEU A 13 -13.22 19.35 21.55
N LEU A 14 -13.55 18.59 20.49
CA LEU A 14 -13.30 17.15 20.44
C LEU A 14 -11.81 16.83 20.50
N ALA A 15 -10.96 17.58 19.81
CA ALA A 15 -9.51 17.40 19.88
C ALA A 15 -8.98 17.71 21.29
N ALA A 16 -9.47 18.77 21.93
CA ALA A 16 -9.03 19.19 23.26
C ALA A 16 -9.41 18.20 24.38
N THR A 17 -10.57 17.53 24.25
CA THR A 17 -11.12 16.65 25.29
C THR A 17 -10.91 15.16 25.00
N GLY A 18 -10.93 14.76 23.74
CA GLY A 18 -10.80 13.37 23.27
C GLY A 18 -9.51 13.08 22.48
N GLY A 19 -8.65 14.08 22.29
CA GLY A 19 -7.41 13.95 21.54
C GLY A 19 -7.58 13.88 20.02
N THR A 20 -6.45 13.88 19.30
CA THR A 20 -6.41 13.89 17.83
C THR A 20 -7.12 12.67 17.22
N ALA A 21 -7.03 11.50 17.85
CA ALA A 21 -7.68 10.29 17.34
C ALA A 21 -9.22 10.40 17.34
N ALA A 22 -9.82 11.00 18.37
CA ALA A 22 -11.26 11.23 18.42
C ALA A 22 -11.70 12.27 17.37
N ALA A 23 -10.95 13.36 17.25
CA ALA A 23 -11.22 14.39 16.24
C ALA A 23 -11.13 13.84 14.81
N LEU A 24 -10.15 12.99 14.50
CA LEU A 24 -10.03 12.33 13.20
C LEU A 24 -11.19 11.37 12.93
N LYS A 25 -11.58 10.53 13.90
CA LYS A 25 -12.71 9.59 13.74
C LYS A 25 -14.03 10.35 13.50
N VAL A 26 -14.30 11.40 14.26
CA VAL A 26 -15.50 12.22 14.05
C VAL A 26 -15.43 12.96 12.72
N GLY A 27 -14.26 13.48 12.35
CA GLY A 27 -14.01 14.07 11.03
C GLY A 27 -14.36 13.11 9.88
N THR A 28 -13.95 11.83 9.99
CA THR A 28 -14.33 10.81 8.99
C THR A 28 -15.83 10.50 8.99
N ALA A 29 -16.47 10.38 10.16
CA ALA A 29 -17.91 10.11 10.25
C ALA A 29 -18.76 11.27 9.68
N LEU A 30 -18.25 12.50 9.76
CA LEU A 30 -18.88 13.69 9.19
C LEU A 30 -18.49 13.94 7.72
N ASN A 31 -17.77 13.02 7.07
CA ASN A 31 -17.22 13.18 5.72
C ASN A 31 -16.34 14.42 5.52
N LEU A 32 -15.71 14.92 6.60
CA LEU A 32 -14.77 16.05 6.57
C LEU A 32 -13.35 15.62 6.24
N LEU A 33 -13.07 14.32 6.36
CA LEU A 33 -11.81 13.70 5.99
C LEU A 33 -12.10 12.55 5.03
N PRO A 34 -11.25 12.31 4.02
CA PRO A 34 -11.39 11.15 3.17
C PRO A 34 -11.32 9.89 4.04
N GLY A 35 -12.42 9.14 4.09
CA GLY A 35 -12.44 7.84 4.72
C GLY A 35 -11.54 6.90 3.93
N SER A 36 -10.64 6.18 4.61
CA SER A 36 -9.94 5.08 3.97
C SER A 36 -10.93 3.95 3.73
N ALA A 37 -11.29 3.77 2.47
CA ALA A 37 -12.07 2.62 2.03
C ALA A 37 -11.27 1.36 2.35
N ALA A 38 -11.85 0.46 3.14
CA ALA A 38 -11.39 -0.91 3.18
C ALA A 38 -11.62 -1.53 1.79
N ALA A 39 -10.64 -2.26 1.27
CA ALA A 39 -10.86 -3.06 0.08
C ALA A 39 -11.99 -4.03 0.40
N ALA A 40 -13.02 -4.07 -0.45
CA ALA A 40 -14.05 -5.08 -0.33
C ALA A 40 -13.41 -6.45 -0.48
N SER A 41 -13.97 -7.47 0.19
CA SER A 41 -13.63 -8.85 -0.13
C SER A 41 -13.88 -9.07 -1.60
N LEU A 42 -12.90 -9.65 -2.29
CA LEU A 42 -13.05 -10.03 -3.69
C LEU A 42 -14.07 -11.17 -3.75
N ASP A 43 -15.31 -10.85 -4.13
CA ASP A 43 -16.31 -11.86 -4.50
C ASP A 43 -16.02 -12.29 -5.94
N LEU A 44 -15.01 -13.15 -6.08
CA LEU A 44 -14.69 -13.75 -7.37
C LEU A 44 -15.69 -14.85 -7.67
N LEU A 45 -16.06 -14.96 -8.95
CA LEU A 45 -16.94 -16.03 -9.42
C LEU A 45 -16.43 -17.38 -8.92
N ASN A 46 -17.30 -18.18 -8.30
CA ASN A 46 -16.97 -19.57 -7.99
C ASN A 46 -16.92 -20.36 -9.31
N LEU A 47 -15.70 -20.60 -9.80
CA LEU A 47 -15.47 -21.17 -11.12
C LEU A 47 -15.52 -22.71 -11.16
N GLY A 48 -15.85 -23.38 -10.04
CA GLY A 48 -15.78 -24.83 -9.90
C GLY A 48 -14.33 -25.36 -9.87
N ASN A 49 -14.14 -26.65 -10.18
CA ASN A 49 -12.84 -27.35 -10.09
C ASN A 49 -11.84 -27.03 -11.22
N ASN A 50 -12.10 -26.03 -12.05
CA ASN A 50 -11.27 -25.75 -13.22
C ASN A 50 -10.29 -24.61 -12.90
N GLN A 51 -9.02 -24.94 -12.62
CA GLN A 51 -7.95 -23.97 -12.41
C GLN A 51 -7.80 -23.09 -13.65
N ARG A 52 -8.29 -21.84 -13.59
CA ARG A 52 -8.17 -20.90 -14.70
C ARG A 52 -6.79 -20.25 -14.67
N LYS A 53 -6.21 -20.12 -15.86
CA LYS A 53 -4.92 -19.45 -16.06
C LYS A 53 -5.10 -17.95 -16.24
N VAL A 54 -4.26 -17.16 -15.59
CA VAL A 54 -4.27 -15.70 -15.66
C VAL A 54 -2.86 -15.21 -15.99
N ALA A 55 -2.73 -14.41 -17.05
CA ALA A 55 -1.51 -13.68 -17.34
C ALA A 55 -1.60 -12.25 -16.79
N ILE A 56 -0.60 -11.83 -16.02
CA ILE A 56 -0.52 -10.51 -15.39
C ILE A 56 0.69 -9.78 -15.97
N LEU A 57 0.45 -8.63 -16.59
CA LEU A 57 1.49 -7.80 -17.19
C LEU A 57 1.98 -6.76 -16.17
N GLY A 58 3.22 -6.93 -15.71
CA GLY A 58 3.87 -6.08 -14.71
C GLY A 58 3.87 -6.71 -13.31
N GLY A 59 5.06 -6.88 -12.75
CA GLY A 59 5.36 -7.30 -11.37
C GLY A 59 5.53 -6.13 -10.40
N GLY A 60 4.86 -5.01 -10.65
CA GLY A 60 4.69 -3.93 -9.67
C GLY A 60 3.65 -4.25 -8.60
N ILE A 61 3.44 -3.34 -7.64
CA ILE A 61 2.53 -3.58 -6.51
C ILE A 61 1.12 -4.04 -6.93
N SER A 62 0.53 -3.44 -7.98
CA SER A 62 -0.80 -3.84 -8.45
C SER A 62 -0.84 -5.26 -9.01
N GLY A 63 0.17 -5.64 -9.79
CA GLY A 63 0.24 -6.98 -10.39
C GLY A 63 0.53 -8.06 -9.37
N LEU A 64 1.45 -7.80 -8.43
CA LEU A 64 1.75 -8.69 -7.31
C LEU A 64 0.53 -8.87 -6.40
N THR A 65 -0.18 -7.79 -6.04
CA THR A 65 -1.40 -7.88 -5.24
C THR A 65 -2.49 -8.67 -5.97
N ALA A 66 -2.70 -8.44 -7.28
CA ALA A 66 -3.66 -9.19 -8.06
C ALA A 66 -3.31 -10.69 -8.11
N ALA A 67 -2.04 -11.03 -8.38
CA ALA A 67 -1.57 -12.40 -8.40
C ALA A 67 -1.75 -13.09 -7.04
N TYR A 68 -1.42 -12.39 -5.96
CA TYR A 68 -1.56 -12.89 -4.59
C TYR A 68 -3.01 -13.25 -4.26
N GLU A 69 -3.95 -12.33 -4.49
CA GLU A 69 -5.36 -12.57 -4.21
C GLU A 69 -5.98 -13.62 -5.14
N LEU A 70 -5.66 -13.59 -6.43
CA LEU A 70 -6.13 -14.61 -7.38
C LEU A 70 -5.60 -16.00 -7.02
N SER A 71 -4.34 -16.11 -6.59
CA SER A 71 -3.74 -17.38 -6.20
C SER A 71 -4.40 -17.94 -4.93
N LYS A 72 -4.75 -17.09 -3.95
CA LYS A 72 -5.55 -17.48 -2.77
C LYS A 72 -6.93 -18.05 -3.13
N GLN A 73 -7.47 -17.65 -4.28
CA GLN A 73 -8.73 -18.16 -4.83
C GLN A 73 -8.55 -19.33 -5.82
N GLY A 74 -7.33 -19.87 -5.95
CA GLY A 74 -7.05 -21.08 -6.75
C GLY A 74 -6.80 -20.87 -8.24
N TYR A 75 -6.55 -19.64 -8.68
CA TYR A 75 -6.16 -19.35 -10.07
C TYR A 75 -4.67 -19.63 -10.31
N ASP A 76 -4.34 -20.10 -11.51
CA ASP A 76 -2.95 -20.31 -11.97
C ASP A 76 -2.42 -19.01 -12.61
N CYS A 77 -1.67 -18.23 -11.83
CA CYS A 77 -1.20 -16.91 -12.25
C CYS A 77 0.23 -16.95 -12.80
N THR A 78 0.44 -16.33 -13.96
CA THR A 78 1.76 -16.05 -14.54
C THR A 78 1.98 -14.54 -14.61
N ILE A 79 3.07 -14.04 -13.99
CA ILE A 79 3.44 -12.62 -14.03
C ILE A 79 4.55 -12.43 -15.07
N LEU A 80 4.37 -11.45 -15.96
CA LEU A 80 5.36 -11.02 -16.94
C LEU A 80 5.87 -9.64 -16.54
N GLU A 81 7.07 -9.56 -15.97
CA GLU A 81 7.75 -8.31 -15.61
C GLU A 81 8.87 -8.01 -16.62
N ALA A 82 8.96 -6.76 -17.05
CA ALA A 82 9.94 -6.32 -18.05
C ALA A 82 11.31 -6.01 -17.42
N SER A 83 11.31 -5.59 -16.16
CA SER A 83 12.50 -5.29 -15.37
C SER A 83 13.17 -6.55 -14.83
N HIS A 84 14.43 -6.42 -14.39
CA HIS A 84 15.17 -7.44 -13.66
C HIS A 84 14.70 -7.62 -12.21
N ARG A 85 13.80 -6.77 -11.73
CA ARG A 85 13.26 -6.81 -10.37
C ARG A 85 11.75 -6.62 -10.35
N CYS A 86 11.11 -7.16 -9.31
CA CYS A 86 9.72 -6.84 -9.01
C CYS A 86 9.60 -5.54 -8.18
N GLY A 87 8.37 -5.14 -7.86
CA GLY A 87 8.04 -3.95 -7.08
C GLY A 87 7.70 -2.72 -7.92
N GLY A 88 8.18 -2.65 -9.17
CA GLY A 88 7.92 -1.54 -10.09
C GLY A 88 8.42 -0.21 -9.50
N ARG A 89 7.51 0.75 -9.28
CA ARG A 89 7.82 2.05 -8.64
C ARG A 89 8.16 1.96 -7.15
N ILE A 90 7.98 0.80 -6.52
CA ILE A 90 8.50 0.54 -5.18
C ILE A 90 9.91 -0.02 -5.38
N PHE A 91 10.91 0.79 -5.06
CA PHE A 91 12.30 0.44 -5.24
C PHE A 91 13.11 0.92 -4.03
N THR A 92 13.81 -0.03 -3.41
CA THR A 92 14.76 0.25 -2.33
C THR A 92 16.15 -0.04 -2.88
N VAL A 93 16.97 1.00 -2.99
CA VAL A 93 18.35 0.96 -3.45
C VAL A 93 19.26 0.56 -2.29
N ARG A 94 20.14 -0.41 -2.52
CA ARG A 94 21.19 -0.93 -1.64
C ARG A 94 22.48 -1.14 -2.42
N HIS A 95 23.57 -1.44 -1.72
CA HIS A 95 24.84 -1.83 -2.34
C HIS A 95 24.64 -2.87 -3.46
N GLY A 96 25.26 -2.64 -4.62
CA GLY A 96 25.21 -3.53 -5.78
C GLY A 96 23.95 -3.44 -6.63
N ASP A 97 22.91 -2.69 -6.21
CA ASP A 97 21.70 -2.55 -7.01
C ASP A 97 21.98 -1.87 -8.35
N LEU A 98 21.45 -2.47 -9.43
CA LEU A 98 21.42 -1.90 -10.76
C LEU A 98 20.23 -0.94 -10.90
N ILE A 99 20.53 0.32 -11.19
CA ILE A 99 19.57 1.37 -11.53
C ILE A 99 19.67 1.61 -13.05
N ASP A 100 18.61 1.25 -13.78
CA ASP A 100 18.52 1.39 -15.23
C ASP A 100 17.11 1.84 -15.63
N GLU A 101 16.87 3.17 -15.69
CA GLU A 101 15.54 3.72 -16.04
C GLU A 101 15.39 4.04 -17.53
N ILE A 102 16.48 4.39 -18.22
CA ILE A 102 16.47 4.81 -19.64
C ILE A 102 17.75 4.37 -20.37
N GLY A 103 18.30 3.20 -20.03
CA GLY A 103 19.56 2.70 -20.60
C GLY A 103 20.82 3.29 -19.96
N ASN A 104 20.68 4.15 -18.95
CA ASN A 104 21.76 4.73 -18.18
C ASN A 104 22.02 3.88 -16.94
N ARG A 105 22.78 2.80 -17.12
CA ARG A 105 23.12 1.86 -16.05
C ARG A 105 24.02 2.49 -15.01
N GLN A 106 23.57 2.45 -13.76
CA GLN A 106 24.35 2.82 -12.60
C GLN A 106 24.27 1.70 -11.57
N TYR A 107 25.39 1.45 -10.90
CA TYR A 107 25.43 0.54 -9.76
C TYR A 107 25.55 1.36 -8.48
N CYS A 108 24.82 0.98 -7.45
CA CYS A 108 24.96 1.57 -6.14
C CYS A 108 26.27 1.10 -5.48
N GLU A 109 27.21 2.01 -5.27
CA GLU A 109 28.53 1.73 -4.65
C GLU A 109 28.60 2.17 -3.17
N TRP A 110 27.45 2.25 -2.47
CA TRP A 110 27.44 2.52 -1.03
C TRP A 110 28.12 1.40 -0.23
N ASP A 111 28.48 1.66 1.02
CA ASP A 111 28.97 0.61 1.91
C ASP A 111 27.94 -0.53 2.03
N ASP A 112 28.41 -1.78 2.00
CA ASP A 112 27.57 -2.97 2.10
C ASP A 112 27.16 -3.22 3.56
N GLU A 113 26.24 -2.39 4.03
CA GLU A 113 25.74 -2.39 5.39
C GLU A 113 24.22 -2.61 5.40
N PRO A 114 23.66 -3.51 6.26
CA PRO A 114 22.23 -3.87 6.23
C PRO A 114 21.26 -2.68 6.38
N HIS A 115 21.71 -1.63 7.06
CA HIS A 115 20.92 -0.43 7.36
C HIS A 115 21.08 0.68 6.30
N MET A 116 22.05 0.56 5.39
CA MET A 116 22.32 1.54 4.35
C MET A 116 21.45 1.27 3.12
N TYR A 117 20.33 1.99 3.05
CA TYR A 117 19.43 1.92 1.91
C TYR A 117 18.72 3.25 1.65
N PHE A 118 18.15 3.39 0.45
CA PHE A 118 17.29 4.50 0.09
C PHE A 118 16.06 4.03 -0.67
N ASN A 119 14.88 4.48 -0.28
CA ASN A 119 13.66 4.23 -1.04
C ASN A 119 13.55 5.21 -2.20
N ALA A 120 14.01 4.81 -3.39
CA ALA A 120 13.90 5.56 -4.65
C ALA A 120 12.49 5.52 -5.26
N GLY A 121 11.47 5.45 -4.41
CA GLY A 121 10.07 5.24 -4.78
C GLY A 121 9.15 5.48 -3.59
N ALA A 122 8.26 4.52 -3.31
CA ALA A 122 7.42 4.59 -2.11
C ALA A 122 8.29 4.47 -0.84
N ALA A 123 8.21 5.48 0.04
CA ALA A 123 9.05 5.59 1.23
C ALA A 123 8.28 5.75 2.55
N ARG A 124 6.95 5.89 2.50
CA ARG A 124 6.11 6.11 3.69
C ARG A 124 4.70 5.57 3.49
N ILE A 125 4.13 5.05 4.55
CA ILE A 125 2.78 4.50 4.59
C ILE A 125 1.97 5.28 5.64
N PRO A 126 0.93 6.02 5.24
CA PRO A 126 0.03 6.66 6.20
C PRO A 126 -0.70 5.63 7.07
N SER A 127 -0.93 5.94 8.35
CA SER A 127 -1.70 5.10 9.28
C SER A 127 -3.14 4.80 8.82
N THR A 128 -3.65 5.60 7.88
CA THR A 128 -4.97 5.43 7.28
C THR A 128 -4.98 4.41 6.14
N HIS A 129 -3.84 4.01 5.57
CA HIS A 129 -3.77 3.02 4.47
C HIS A 129 -3.99 1.58 4.94
N ARG A 130 -5.20 1.29 5.44
CA ARG A 130 -5.56 0.04 6.13
C ARG A 130 -5.31 -1.21 5.30
N ASN A 131 -5.58 -1.19 3.99
CA ASN A 131 -5.37 -2.37 3.13
C ASN A 131 -3.88 -2.71 3.01
N LEU A 132 -3.04 -1.69 2.83
CA LEU A 132 -1.59 -1.88 2.74
C LEU A 132 -1.03 -2.35 4.09
N LEU A 133 -1.43 -1.71 5.19
CA LEU A 133 -1.03 -2.14 6.54
C LEU A 133 -1.50 -3.56 6.87
N ALA A 134 -2.66 -3.97 6.37
CA ALA A 134 -3.14 -5.35 6.51
C ALA A 134 -2.25 -6.34 5.75
N TYR A 135 -1.80 -6.01 4.52
CA TYR A 135 -0.83 -6.83 3.80
C TYR A 135 0.52 -6.92 4.52
N CYS A 136 1.04 -5.82 5.05
CA CYS A 136 2.29 -5.86 5.82
C CYS A 136 2.16 -6.84 7.00
N LYS A 137 1.04 -6.81 7.71
CA LYS A 137 0.77 -7.75 8.80
C LYS A 137 0.59 -9.20 8.32
N GLU A 138 -0.18 -9.42 7.25
CA GLU A 138 -0.44 -10.76 6.72
C GLU A 138 0.82 -11.43 6.18
N LEU A 139 1.73 -10.64 5.60
CA LEU A 139 3.00 -11.09 5.03
C LEU A 139 4.17 -11.05 6.02
N ASP A 140 3.90 -10.72 7.29
CA ASP A 140 4.92 -10.62 8.36
C ASP A 140 6.07 -9.66 8.02
N VAL A 141 5.72 -8.47 7.53
CA VAL A 141 6.65 -7.38 7.19
C VAL A 141 6.60 -6.30 8.27
N ASP A 142 7.72 -6.12 8.96
CA ASP A 142 7.89 -5.08 9.98
C ASP A 142 7.78 -3.65 9.39
N LEU A 143 7.21 -2.74 10.20
CA LEU A 143 6.95 -1.33 9.86
C LEU A 143 7.64 -0.35 10.81
#